data_AF-A0A9P5MRG2-F1
#
_entry.id   AF-A0A9P5MRG2-F1
#
_cell.length_a   1.000
_cell.length_b   1.000
_cell.length_c   1.000
_cell.angle_alpha   90.00
_cell.angle_beta   90.00
_cell.angle_gamma   90.00
#
_symmetry.space_group_name_H-M   'P 1'
#
loop_
_entity.id
_entity.type
_entity.pdbx_description
1 polymer ?
#
loop_
_entity_poly.entity_id
_entity_poly.type
_entity_poly.pdbx_seq_one_letter_code
_entity_poly.pdbx_strand_id
1 'polypeptide(L)'
;MSHRDREADRMASAQQTLDVLYDMSQLLGTQLDKETLATCIGMIESGVNPEALAAVIQELRREGAAITARQSRGGDDVISQHGSSGVRK
;
A
#
# COMPACT_ATOMS: atom_id res chain seq x y z
N MET A 1 12.65 -28.27 -28.81
CA MET A 1 12.22 -27.28 -27.81
C MET A 1 10.70 -27.14 -27.93
N SER A 2 9.96 -27.65 -26.95
CA SER A 2 8.50 -27.77 -27.00
C SER A 2 7.84 -26.41 -26.71
N HIS A 3 6.57 -26.25 -27.08
CA HIS A 3 5.81 -25.03 -26.77
C HIS A 3 5.73 -24.75 -25.26
N ARG A 4 5.54 -25.80 -24.46
CA ARG A 4 5.53 -25.70 -22.98
C ARG A 4 6.84 -25.20 -22.41
N ASP A 5 7.98 -25.63 -22.96
CA ASP A 5 9.31 -25.23 -22.46
C ASP A 5 9.51 -23.72 -22.65
N ARG A 6 9.12 -23.17 -23.81
CA ARG A 6 9.23 -21.72 -24.08
C ARG A 6 8.35 -20.87 -23.18
N GLU A 7 7.16 -21.37 -22.85
CA GLU A 7 6.24 -20.68 -21.95
C GLU A 7 6.79 -20.66 -20.52
N ALA A 8 7.34 -21.78 -20.06
CA ALA A 8 8.02 -21.86 -18.76
C ALA A 8 9.24 -20.92 -18.68
N ASP A 9 10.08 -20.88 -19.73
CA ASP A 9 11.23 -19.97 -19.80
C ASP A 9 10.80 -18.50 -19.73
N ARG A 10 9.70 -18.14 -20.41
CA ARG A 10 9.15 -16.78 -20.39
C ARG A 10 8.64 -16.41 -19.00
N MET A 11 7.92 -17.32 -18.35
CA MET A 11 7.41 -17.11 -16.98
C MET A 11 8.56 -16.95 -15.98
N ALA A 12 9.60 -17.78 -16.10
CA ALA A 12 10.80 -17.68 -15.26
C ALA A 12 11.52 -16.33 -15.45
N SER A 13 11.68 -15.88 -16.69
CA SER A 13 12.30 -14.59 -16.99
C SER A 13 11.48 -13.39 -16.45
N ALA A 14 10.16 -13.44 -16.56
CA ALA A 14 9.28 -12.41 -16.00
C ALA A 14 9.39 -12.37 -14.47
N GLN A 15 9.43 -13.54 -13.81
CA GLN A 15 9.59 -13.62 -12.37
C GLN A 15 10.93 -13.05 -11.91
N GLN A 16 12.03 -13.41 -12.59
CA GLN A 16 13.35 -12.85 -12.30
C GLN A 16 13.39 -11.33 -12.47
N THR A 17 12.72 -10.81 -13.50
CA THR A 17 12.62 -9.36 -13.72
C THR A 17 11.89 -8.68 -12.56
N LEU A 18 10.76 -9.25 -12.13
CA LEU A 18 10.00 -8.74 -10.98
C LEU A 18 10.83 -8.77 -9.70
N ASP A 19 11.62 -9.82 -9.48
CA ASP A 19 12.48 -9.97 -8.30
C ASP A 19 13.54 -8.87 -8.26
N VAL A 20 14.22 -8.60 -9.38
CA VAL A 20 15.21 -7.52 -9.48
C VAL A 20 14.56 -6.14 -9.24
N LEU A 21 13.39 -5.88 -9.85
CA LEU A 21 12.67 -4.63 -9.63
C LEU A 21 12.22 -4.47 -8.17
N TYR A 22 11.83 -5.58 -7.52
CA TYR A 22 11.48 -5.58 -6.11
C TYR A 22 12.69 -5.23 -5.24
N ASP A 23 13.85 -5.85 -5.47
CA ASP A 23 15.08 -5.52 -4.73
C ASP A 23 15.45 -4.05 -4.88
N MET A 24 15.37 -3.50 -6.10
CA MET A 24 15.55 -2.07 -6.34
C MET A 24 14.55 -1.21 -5.55
N SER A 25 13.28 -1.61 -5.52
CA SER A 25 12.21 -0.89 -4.81
C SER A 25 12.46 -0.82 -3.29
N GLN A 26 13.04 -1.88 -2.71
CA GLN A 26 13.40 -1.95 -1.29
C GLN A 26 14.62 -1.07 -0.99
N LEU A 27 15.64 -1.13 -1.85
CA LEU A 27 16.83 -0.27 -1.72
C LEU A 27 16.48 1.21 -1.79
N LEU A 28 15.52 1.58 -2.64
CA LEU A 28 15.03 2.96 -2.77
C LEU A 28 14.04 3.36 -1.67
N GLY A 29 13.66 2.45 -0.78
CA GLY A 29 12.74 2.76 0.32
C GLY A 29 11.33 3.12 -0.15
N THR A 30 10.87 2.60 -1.30
CA THR A 30 9.52 2.86 -1.83
C THR A 30 8.41 2.24 -0.98
N GLN A 31 8.75 1.26 -0.14
CA GLN A 31 7.84 0.53 0.73
C GLN A 31 6.68 -0.14 -0.03
N LEU A 32 6.90 -0.53 -1.29
CA LEU A 32 5.94 -1.35 -2.04
C LEU A 32 6.23 -2.81 -1.75
N ASP A 33 5.19 -3.58 -1.43
CA ASP A 33 5.28 -5.03 -1.44
C ASP A 33 5.27 -5.55 -2.90
N LYS A 34 5.61 -6.83 -3.05
CA LYS A 34 5.80 -7.46 -4.36
C LYS A 34 4.52 -7.50 -5.20
N GLU A 35 3.35 -7.66 -4.57
CA GLU A 35 2.06 -7.70 -5.25
C GLU A 35 1.67 -6.31 -5.75
N THR A 36 1.82 -5.29 -4.90
CA THR A 36 1.61 -3.89 -5.27
C THR A 36 2.55 -3.46 -6.40
N LEU A 37 3.82 -3.85 -6.34
CA LEU A 37 4.79 -3.54 -7.40
C LEU A 37 4.42 -4.20 -8.73
N ALA A 38 4.02 -5.48 -8.72
CA ALA A 38 3.56 -6.17 -9.92
C ALA A 38 2.34 -5.48 -10.55
N THR A 39 1.40 -5.02 -9.71
CA THR A 39 0.24 -4.24 -10.14
C THR A 39 0.67 -2.92 -10.81
N CYS A 40 1.61 -2.20 -10.20
CA CYS A 40 2.14 -0.95 -10.78
C CYS A 40 2.79 -1.19 -12.14
N ILE A 41 3.58 -2.25 -12.28
CA ILE A 41 4.19 -2.65 -13.56
C ILE A 41 3.11 -2.90 -14.60
N GLY A 42 2.08 -3.70 -14.29
CA GLY A 42 0.98 -3.98 -15.22
C GLY A 42 0.21 -2.73 -15.66
N MET A 43 0.03 -1.76 -14.75
CA MET A 43 -0.56 -0.46 -15.08
C MET A 43 0.33 0.34 -16.04
N ILE A 44 1.63 0.38 -15.78
CA ILE A 44 2.61 1.09 -16.63
C ILE A 44 2.71 0.44 -18.02
N GLU A 45 2.74 -0.89 -18.08
CA GLU A 45 2.71 -1.66 -19.34
C GLU A 45 1.41 -1.42 -20.14
N SER A 46 0.31 -1.08 -19.45
CA SER A 46 -0.96 -0.68 -20.07
C SER A 46 -1.00 0.79 -20.52
N GLY A 47 0.10 1.54 -20.35
CA GLY A 47 0.25 2.93 -20.78
C GLY A 47 -0.03 3.99 -19.71
N VAL A 48 -0.18 3.60 -18.44
CA VAL A 48 -0.30 4.56 -17.34
C VAL A 48 1.03 5.28 -17.14
N ASN A 49 0.98 6.61 -16.96
CA ASN A 49 2.15 7.42 -16.68
C ASN A 49 2.71 7.10 -15.26
N PRO A 50 4.01 6.76 -15.12
CA PRO A 50 4.57 6.35 -13.83
C PRO A 50 4.63 7.48 -12.80
N GLU A 51 4.85 8.74 -13.22
CA GLU A 51 4.88 9.88 -12.31
C GLU A 51 3.48 10.15 -11.70
N ALA A 52 2.43 10.09 -12.51
CA ALA A 52 1.05 10.23 -12.06
C ALA A 52 0.65 9.09 -11.12
N LEU A 53 1.03 7.85 -11.45
CA LEU A 53 0.79 6.70 -10.58
C LEU A 53 1.49 6.85 -9.22
N ALA A 54 2.73 7.32 -9.21
CA ALA A 54 3.46 7.58 -7.96
C ALA A 54 2.75 8.63 -7.09
N ALA A 55 2.25 9.72 -7.71
CA ALA A 55 1.50 10.75 -7.00
C ALA A 55 0.21 10.18 -6.36
N VAL A 56 -0.53 9.34 -7.08
CA VAL A 56 -1.73 8.67 -6.58
C VAL A 56 -1.40 7.75 -5.40
N ILE A 57 -0.35 6.93 -5.51
CA ILE A 57 0.08 6.03 -4.43
C ILE A 57 0.44 6.82 -3.16
N GLN A 58 1.15 7.93 -3.31
CA GLN A 58 1.51 8.80 -2.18
C GLN A 58 0.28 9.38 -1.50
N GLU A 59 -0.72 9.80 -2.28
CA GLU A 59 -1.97 10.34 -1.72
C GLU A 59 -2.77 9.29 -0.96
N LEU A 60 -2.94 8.09 -1.53
CA LEU A 60 -3.64 6.99 -0.87
C LEU A 60 -2.97 6.58 0.45
N ARG A 61 -1.63 6.57 0.49
CA ARG A 61 -0.87 6.31 1.73
C ARG A 61 -1.11 7.38 2.79
N ARG A 62 -1.12 8.66 2.37
CA ARG A 62 -1.39 9.81 3.25
C ARG A 62 -2.79 9.72 3.86
N GLU A 63 -3.79 9.46 3.02
CA GLU A 63 -5.19 9.32 3.45
C GLU A 63 -5.38 8.12 4.38
N GLY A 64 -4.82 6.96 4.03
CA GLY A 64 -4.87 5.75 4.85
C GLY A 64 -4.28 5.99 6.25
N ALA A 65 -3.11 6.63 6.34
CA ALA A 65 -2.50 6.99 7.60
C ALA A 65 -3.37 7.95 8.44
N ALA A 66 -4.01 8.93 7.80
CA ALA A 66 -4.91 9.86 8.47
C ALA A 66 -6.17 9.17 9.04
N ILE A 67 -6.72 8.20 8.31
CA ILE A 67 -7.86 7.38 8.75
C ILE A 67 -7.48 6.55 9.98
N THR A 68 -6.36 5.82 9.91
CA THR A 68 -5.87 5.01 11.04
C THR A 68 -5.61 5.89 12.27
N ALA A 69 -4.98 7.05 12.10
CA ALA A 69 -4.71 7.97 13.21
C ALA A 69 -5.99 8.51 13.86
N ARG A 70 -7.06 8.74 13.08
CA ARG A 70 -8.37 9.14 13.61
C ARG A 70 -9.05 8.02 14.39
N GLN A 71 -8.97 6.79 13.88
CA GLN A 71 -9.53 5.61 14.57
C GLN A 71 -8.88 5.37 15.93
N SER A 72 -7.56 5.58 16.04
CA SER A 72 -6.85 5.48 17.32
C SER A 72 -7.20 6.57 18.34
N ARG A 73 -7.74 7.72 17.91
CA ARG A 73 -8.10 8.85 18.79
C ARG A 73 -9.56 8.82 19.28
N GLY A 74 -10.42 8.02 18.65
CA GLY A 74 -11.86 7.98 18.96
C GLY A 74 -12.28 7.05 20.11
N GLY A 75 -11.32 6.46 20.85
CA GLY A 75 -11.59 5.47 21.90
C GLY A 75 -11.77 6.02 23.33
N ASP A 76 -11.42 7.28 23.60
CA ASP A 76 -11.21 7.77 24.98
C ASP A 76 -12.26 8.77 25.51
N ASP A 77 -13.39 9.01 24.82
CA ASP A 77 -14.34 10.10 25.16
C ASP A 77 -15.67 9.69 25.84
N VAL A 78 -15.84 8.46 26.34
CA VAL A 78 -17.17 7.97 26.83
C VAL A 78 -17.34 7.83 28.35
N ILE A 79 -16.38 8.22 29.20
CA ILE A 79 -16.57 8.10 30.67
C ILE A 79 -16.07 9.34 31.42
N SER A 80 -16.82 10.44 31.40
CA SER A 80 -16.74 11.49 32.45
C SER A 80 -17.91 12.48 32.42
N GLN A 81 -19.15 12.00 32.48
CA GLN A 81 -20.27 12.86 32.89
C GLN A 81 -21.35 12.04 33.59
N HIS A 82 -21.22 11.72 34.87
CA HIS A 82 -22.37 11.50 35.78
C HIS A 82 -21.88 11.57 37.24
N GLY A 83 -22.38 12.53 38.02
CA GLY A 83 -22.32 12.46 39.49
C GLY A 83 -21.68 13.64 40.22
N SER A 84 -22.02 14.87 39.89
CA SER A 84 -21.86 15.99 40.85
C SER A 84 -23.05 16.94 40.72
N SER A 85 -24.10 16.66 41.49
CA SER A 85 -25.02 17.71 41.92
C SER A 85 -25.45 17.40 43.34
N GLY A 86 -24.65 17.93 44.28
CA GLY A 86 -25.13 18.15 45.63
C GLY A 86 -26.16 19.27 45.60
N VAL A 87 -27.36 19.01 46.11
CA VAL A 87 -28.29 20.04 46.51
C VAL A 87 -28.25 20.12 48.03
N ARG A 88 -27.96 21.35 48.48
CA ARG A 88 -27.75 21.77 49.85
C ARG A 88 -29.10 22.05 50.52
N LYS A 89 -29.12 21.85 51.84
CA LYS A 89 -30.10 22.24 52.87
C LYS A 89 -31.41 21.47 52.95
#